data_AF-A0A450XYG1-F1
#
_entry.id   AF-A0A450XYG1-F1
#
_cell.length_a   1.000
_cell.length_b   1.000
_cell.length_c   1.000
_cell.angle_alpha   90.00
_cell.angle_beta   90.00
_cell.angle_gamma   90.00
#
_symmetry.space_group_name_H-M   'P 1'
#
loop_
_entity.id
_entity.type
_entity.pdbx_description
1 polymer ?
#
loop_
_entity_poly.entity_id
_entity_poly.type
_entity_poly.pdbx_seq_one_letter_code
_entity_poly.pdbx_strand_id
1 'polypeptide(L)'
;MLRPRKAKAWVDKLADEEPENWHFKEILETVSHLAKEQPDEAVEYAAVIAELRHRTPPVKMKKQDLIDCCKAMQVMARGVVFAHENTVEIDRRPDLILEDIRAAVGEYPEEERRTIRI
;
A
#
# COMPACT_ATOMS: atom_id res chain seq x y z
N MET A 1 -7.11 18.51 10.86
CA MET A 1 -5.67 18.20 11.04
C MET A 1 -5.50 16.77 11.53
N LEU A 2 -5.26 15.81 10.63
CA LEU A 2 -4.91 14.44 11.01
C LEU A 2 -3.44 14.40 11.43
N ARG A 3 -3.19 13.93 12.66
CA ARG A 3 -1.86 13.93 13.29
C ARG A 3 -0.98 12.82 12.68
N PRO A 4 0.19 13.13 12.10
CA PRO A 4 1.11 12.15 11.50
C PRO A 4 1.70 11.13 12.50
N ARG A 5 1.53 11.33 13.81
CA ARG A 5 2.10 10.47 14.86
C ARG A 5 1.50 9.07 14.94
N LYS A 6 0.21 8.87 14.57
CA LYS A 6 -0.38 7.52 14.54
C LYS A 6 0.01 6.74 13.28
N ALA A 7 0.23 7.44 12.17
CA ALA A 7 0.74 6.84 10.95
C ALA A 7 2.18 6.35 11.14
N LYS A 8 3.06 7.15 11.80
CA LYS A 8 4.45 6.76 12.06
C LYS A 8 4.56 5.46 12.85
N ALA A 9 3.91 5.36 14.01
CA ALA A 9 4.02 4.17 14.87
C ALA A 9 3.39 2.89 14.25
N TRP A 10 2.48 3.04 13.29
CA TRP A 10 1.93 1.92 12.55
C TRP A 10 2.81 1.53 11.37
N VAL A 11 3.41 2.50 10.67
CA VAL A 11 4.47 2.29 9.67
C VAL A 11 5.70 1.63 10.29
N ASP A 12 6.06 1.98 11.53
CA ASP A 12 7.15 1.34 12.27
C ASP A 12 6.79 -0.12 12.63
N LYS A 13 5.56 -0.39 13.06
CA LYS A 13 5.07 -1.77 13.30
C LYS A 13 5.03 -2.62 12.04
N LEU A 14 4.67 -1.97 10.95
CA LEU A 14 4.65 -2.53 9.62
C LEU A 14 6.10 -2.82 9.16
N ALA A 15 7.05 -1.89 9.34
CA ALA A 15 8.46 -2.08 8.98
C ALA A 15 9.15 -3.20 9.80
N ASP A 16 8.57 -3.59 10.93
CA ASP A 16 8.98 -4.71 11.79
C ASP A 16 8.50 -6.07 11.23
N GLU A 17 7.44 -6.10 10.41
CA GLU A 17 7.03 -7.27 9.62
C GLU A 17 7.88 -7.33 8.35
N GLU A 18 8.51 -8.48 8.07
CA GLU A 18 9.44 -8.63 6.95
C GLU A 18 8.84 -8.07 5.64
N PRO A 19 9.50 -7.10 4.97
CA PRO A 19 9.01 -6.47 3.75
C PRO A 19 8.86 -7.45 2.57
N GLU A 20 9.24 -8.70 2.75
CA GLU A 20 9.04 -9.81 1.81
C GLU A 20 7.57 -10.26 1.69
N ASN A 21 6.70 -9.96 2.67
CA ASN A 21 5.29 -10.41 2.68
C ASN A 21 4.27 -9.36 2.26
N TRP A 22 4.69 -8.14 1.92
CA TRP A 22 3.74 -7.13 1.47
C TRP A 22 3.55 -7.16 -0.03
N HIS A 23 2.39 -7.69 -0.41
CA HIS A 23 1.88 -7.74 -1.77
C HIS A 23 1.53 -6.35 -2.34
N PHE A 24 2.29 -5.30 -2.02
CA PHE A 24 2.08 -3.93 -2.52
C PHE A 24 2.16 -3.86 -4.02
N LYS A 25 3.11 -4.60 -4.62
CA LYS A 25 3.24 -4.65 -6.07
C LYS A 25 1.95 -5.21 -6.68
N GLU A 26 1.47 -6.32 -6.15
CA GLU A 26 0.27 -6.99 -6.62
C GLU A 26 -0.97 -6.09 -6.42
N ILE A 27 -1.09 -5.43 -5.28
CA ILE A 27 -2.17 -4.47 -5.03
C ILE A 27 -2.13 -3.33 -6.06
N LEU A 28 -0.97 -2.66 -6.22
CA LEU A 28 -0.84 -1.52 -7.12
C LEU A 28 -1.04 -1.93 -8.59
N GLU A 29 -0.52 -3.08 -9.01
CA GLU A 29 -0.76 -3.63 -10.34
C GLU A 29 -2.24 -3.93 -10.56
N THR A 30 -2.93 -4.53 -9.59
CA THR A 30 -4.36 -4.80 -9.67
C THR A 30 -5.16 -3.50 -9.74
N VAL A 31 -4.86 -2.51 -8.91
CA VAL A 31 -5.52 -1.20 -8.96
C VAL A 31 -5.26 -0.52 -10.30
N SER A 32 -4.03 -0.56 -10.82
CA SER A 32 -3.70 -0.01 -12.14
C SER A 32 -4.42 -0.72 -13.28
N HIS A 33 -4.60 -2.03 -13.18
CA HIS A 33 -5.37 -2.81 -14.14
C HIS A 33 -6.82 -2.32 -14.14
N LEU A 34 -7.47 -2.34 -12.97
CA LEU A 34 -8.88 -1.97 -12.83
C LEU A 34 -9.13 -0.51 -13.23
N ALA A 35 -8.22 0.40 -12.90
CA ALA A 35 -8.30 1.80 -13.31
C ALA A 35 -8.15 2.00 -14.84
N LYS A 36 -7.45 1.10 -15.54
CA LYS A 36 -7.37 1.13 -17.01
C LYS A 36 -8.64 0.59 -17.67
N GLU A 37 -9.26 -0.41 -17.05
CA GLU A 37 -10.54 -0.94 -17.51
C GLU A 37 -11.68 0.06 -17.29
N GLN A 38 -11.59 0.86 -16.22
CA GLN A 38 -12.60 1.85 -15.84
C GLN A 38 -11.93 3.20 -15.50
N PRO A 39 -11.49 3.97 -16.52
CA PRO A 39 -10.73 5.22 -16.30
C PRO A 39 -11.54 6.35 -15.67
N ASP A 40 -12.87 6.30 -15.77
CA ASP A 40 -13.78 7.31 -15.21
C ASP A 40 -14.32 6.92 -13.82
N GLU A 41 -13.91 5.78 -13.27
CA GLU A 41 -14.43 5.26 -11.99
C GLU A 41 -13.31 4.93 -11.01
N ALA A 42 -13.48 5.37 -9.76
CA ALA A 42 -12.56 5.04 -8.69
C ALA A 42 -12.62 3.53 -8.38
N VAL A 43 -11.46 2.89 -8.22
CA VAL A 43 -11.42 1.43 -8.05
C VAL A 43 -11.91 1.03 -6.66
N GLU A 44 -12.98 0.25 -6.58
CA GLU A 44 -13.46 -0.26 -5.30
C GLU A 44 -12.53 -1.31 -4.68
N TYR A 45 -12.36 -1.26 -3.36
CA TYR A 45 -11.60 -2.29 -2.64
C TYR A 45 -12.19 -3.71 -2.82
N ALA A 46 -13.50 -3.83 -3.02
CA ALA A 46 -14.13 -5.13 -3.27
C ALA A 46 -13.65 -5.75 -4.59
N ALA A 47 -13.52 -4.94 -5.64
CA ALA A 47 -13.01 -5.37 -6.94
C ALA A 47 -11.53 -5.77 -6.83
N VAL A 48 -10.71 -4.98 -6.13
CA VAL A 48 -9.30 -5.30 -5.89
C VAL A 48 -9.15 -6.64 -5.17
N ILE A 49 -9.93 -6.91 -4.11
CA ILE A 49 -9.87 -8.19 -3.39
C ILE A 49 -10.29 -9.36 -4.28
N ALA A 50 -11.34 -9.18 -5.09
CA ALA A 50 -11.77 -10.21 -6.01
C ALA A 50 -10.62 -10.56 -6.97
N GLU A 51 -10.02 -9.55 -7.58
CA GLU A 51 -8.94 -9.74 -8.55
C GLU A 51 -7.68 -10.35 -7.92
N LEU A 52 -7.29 -9.88 -6.72
CA LEU A 52 -6.18 -10.45 -5.94
C LEU A 52 -6.36 -11.94 -5.63
N ARG A 53 -7.60 -12.39 -5.40
CA ARG A 53 -7.91 -13.82 -5.18
C ARG A 53 -7.78 -14.66 -6.45
N HIS A 54 -7.92 -14.05 -7.63
CA HIS A 54 -7.79 -14.72 -8.92
C HIS A 54 -6.34 -14.71 -9.46
N ARG A 55 -5.42 -13.98 -8.81
CA ARG A 55 -3.99 -14.01 -9.16
C ARG A 55 -3.36 -15.37 -8.89
N THR A 56 -2.23 -15.60 -9.53
CA THR A 56 -1.39 -16.81 -9.34
C THR A 56 0.01 -16.37 -8.92
N PRO A 57 0.42 -16.56 -7.65
CA PRO A 57 -0.36 -17.14 -6.54
C PRO A 57 -1.49 -16.21 -6.04
N PRO A 58 -2.57 -16.77 -5.46
CA PRO A 58 -3.69 -15.99 -4.97
C PRO A 58 -3.30 -15.26 -3.69
N VAL A 59 -3.59 -13.96 -3.65
CA VAL A 59 -3.32 -13.13 -2.47
C VAL A 59 -4.59 -13.07 -1.62
N LYS A 60 -4.57 -13.75 -0.47
CA LYS A 60 -5.69 -13.78 0.47
C LYS A 60 -5.50 -12.70 1.54
N MET A 61 -6.31 -11.65 1.47
CA MET A 61 -6.35 -10.59 2.48
C MET A 61 -7.78 -10.16 2.78
N LYS A 62 -8.00 -9.56 3.97
CA LYS A 62 -9.31 -8.96 4.30
C LYS A 62 -9.39 -7.55 3.70
N LYS A 63 -10.62 -7.05 3.53
CA LYS A 63 -10.87 -5.69 3.05
C LYS A 63 -10.23 -4.64 3.94
N GLN A 64 -10.32 -4.82 5.26
CA GLN A 64 -9.72 -3.90 6.21
C GLN A 64 -8.20 -3.83 6.05
N ASP A 65 -7.53 -4.98 5.92
CA ASP A 65 -6.08 -5.05 5.71
C ASP A 65 -5.67 -4.35 4.40
N LEU A 66 -6.45 -4.53 3.32
CA LEU A 66 -6.21 -3.84 2.06
C LEU A 66 -6.36 -2.31 2.19
N ILE A 67 -7.42 -1.85 2.87
CA ILE A 67 -7.65 -0.42 3.11
C ILE A 67 -6.47 0.17 3.89
N ASP A 68 -6.05 -0.51 4.95
CA ASP A 68 -4.97 -0.05 5.80
C ASP A 68 -3.64 -0.05 5.03
N CYS A 69 -3.37 -1.07 4.21
CA CYS A 69 -2.23 -1.09 3.28
C CYS A 69 -2.24 0.10 2.31
N CYS A 70 -3.37 0.38 1.67
CA CYS A 70 -3.49 1.50 0.74
C CYS A 70 -3.32 2.86 1.45
N LYS A 71 -3.82 3.01 2.67
CA LYS A 71 -3.57 4.21 3.49
C LYS A 71 -2.11 4.36 3.88
N ALA A 72 -1.42 3.27 4.18
CA ALA A 72 0.03 3.27 4.39
C ALA A 72 0.75 3.79 3.13
N MET A 73 0.41 3.23 1.97
CA MET A 73 0.99 3.64 0.69
C MET A 73 0.73 5.11 0.38
N GLN A 74 -0.45 5.65 0.70
CA GLN A 74 -0.74 7.08 0.57
C GLN A 74 0.14 7.97 1.47
N VAL A 75 0.51 7.49 2.66
CA VAL A 75 1.40 8.24 3.57
C VAL A 75 2.85 8.23 3.08
N MET A 76 3.30 7.09 2.56
CA MET A 76 4.67 6.88 2.07
C MET A 76 4.88 7.53 0.69
N ALA A 77 3.93 7.36 -0.22
CA ALA A 77 3.94 7.89 -1.58
C ALA A 77 2.86 8.98 -1.70
N ARG A 78 3.18 10.16 -1.16
CA ARG A 78 2.24 11.28 -1.09
C ARG A 78 1.92 11.82 -2.48
N GLY A 79 0.63 12.00 -2.74
CA GLY A 79 0.14 12.60 -3.99
C GLY A 79 0.13 11.65 -5.18
N VAL A 80 0.37 10.34 -4.97
CA VAL A 80 0.29 9.33 -6.04
C VAL A 80 -0.66 8.18 -5.73
N VAL A 81 -0.93 7.91 -4.46
CA VAL A 81 -1.97 6.96 -4.00
C VAL A 81 -3.02 7.73 -3.21
N PHE A 82 -4.29 7.51 -3.56
CA PHE A 82 -5.45 8.12 -2.89
C PHE A 82 -6.36 7.00 -2.37
N ALA A 83 -6.25 6.71 -1.08
CA ALA A 83 -7.06 5.73 -0.37
C ALA A 83 -8.25 6.42 0.31
N HIS A 84 -9.44 6.22 -0.25
CA HIS A 84 -10.71 6.69 0.30
C HIS A 84 -11.32 5.63 1.23
N GLU A 85 -12.56 5.85 1.69
CA GLU A 85 -13.22 4.92 2.61
C GLU A 85 -13.52 3.56 1.96
N ASN A 86 -13.95 3.57 0.70
CA ASN A 86 -14.33 2.36 -0.05
C ASN A 86 -13.62 2.18 -1.39
N THR A 87 -12.88 3.18 -1.85
CA THR A 87 -12.20 3.20 -3.14
C THR A 87 -10.72 3.53 -2.98
N VAL A 88 -9.94 3.15 -3.98
CA VAL A 88 -8.52 3.48 -4.10
C VAL A 88 -8.24 3.94 -5.52
N GLU A 89 -7.45 5.00 -5.62
CA GLU A 89 -7.02 5.56 -6.90
C GLU A 89 -5.51 5.73 -6.89
N ILE A 90 -4.91 5.58 -8.06
CA ILE A 90 -3.48 5.83 -8.27
C ILE A 90 -3.32 6.74 -9.48
N ASP A 91 -2.47 7.75 -9.36
CA ASP A 91 -2.21 8.75 -10.40
C ASP A 91 -0.90 8.48 -11.16
N ARG A 92 -0.18 7.44 -10.75
CA ARG A 92 1.07 7.00 -11.41
C ARG A 92 1.11 5.50 -11.63
N ARG A 93 2.05 5.09 -12.46
CA ARG A 93 2.35 3.68 -12.69
C ARG A 93 2.79 2.99 -11.37
N PRO A 94 2.37 1.74 -11.13
CA PRO A 94 2.75 0.94 -9.97
C PRO A 94 4.26 0.92 -9.71
N ASP A 95 5.06 0.78 -10.77
CA ASP A 95 6.52 0.73 -10.69
C ASP A 95 7.10 1.96 -9.97
N LEU A 96 6.66 3.16 -10.37
CA LEU A 96 7.14 4.43 -9.81
C LEU A 96 6.66 4.65 -8.38
N ILE A 97 5.43 4.22 -8.08
CA ILE A 97 4.87 4.31 -6.73
C ILE A 97 5.67 3.40 -5.78
N LEU A 98 6.05 2.21 -6.23
CA LEU A 98 6.91 1.31 -5.45
C LEU A 98 8.29 1.91 -5.20
N GLU A 99 8.87 2.63 -6.17
CA GLU A 99 10.13 3.37 -5.97
C GLU A 99 9.98 4.49 -4.93
N ASP A 100 8.90 5.28 -5.00
CA ASP A 100 8.60 6.31 -4.00
C ASP A 100 8.43 5.70 -2.59
N ILE A 101 7.73 4.57 -2.48
CA ILE A 101 7.59 3.83 -1.21
C ILE A 101 8.95 3.33 -0.71
N ARG A 102 9.77 2.74 -1.59
CA ARG A 102 11.11 2.24 -1.23
C ARG A 102 12.03 3.37 -0.80
N ALA A 103 11.95 4.54 -1.44
CA ALA A 103 12.71 5.72 -1.05
C ALA A 103 12.28 6.19 0.35
N ALA A 104 10.97 6.31 0.59
CA ALA A 104 10.44 6.68 1.91
C ALA A 104 10.81 5.68 3.02
N VAL A 105 10.88 4.38 2.71
CA VAL A 105 11.28 3.32 3.66
C VAL A 105 12.81 3.21 3.79
N GLY A 106 13.56 3.57 2.75
CA GLY A 106 15.03 3.58 2.72
C GLY A 106 15.65 4.80 3.39
N GLU A 107 14.93 5.92 3.46
CA GLU A 107 15.30 7.11 4.25
C GLU A 107 15.10 6.94 5.77
N TYR A 108 14.53 5.82 6.23
CA TYR A 108 14.61 5.45 7.64
C TYR A 108 16.02 4.96 7.96
N PRO A 109 16.83 5.69 8.76
CA PRO A 109 18.19 5.30 9.07
C PRO A 109 18.22 3.91 9.69
N GLU A 110 19.17 3.08 9.24
CA GLU A 110 19.38 1.70 9.72
C GLU A 110 19.54 1.60 11.25
N GLU A 111 19.81 2.71 11.94
CA GLU A 111 19.87 2.80 13.40
C GLU A 111 18.53 2.54 14.10
N GLU A 112 17.37 2.85 13.48
CA GLU A 112 16.05 2.48 14.06
C GLU A 112 15.66 1.02 13.74
N ARG A 113 16.33 0.35 12.78
CA ARG A 113 16.04 -1.06 12.40
C ARG A 113 16.69 -2.11 13.31
N ARG A 114 17.61 -1.71 14.20
CA ARG A 114 18.42 -2.64 15.03
C ARG A 114 18.06 -2.67 16.51
N THR A 115 17.00 -1.99 16.95
CA THR A 115 16.69 -1.90 18.39
C THR A 115 15.43 -2.65 18.82
N ILE A 116 15.22 -3.88 18.37
CA ILE A 116 14.41 -4.84 19.16
C ILE A 116 15.12 -6.19 19.16
N ARG A 117 16.09 -6.33 20.07
CA ARG A 117 16.44 -7.62 20.66
C ARG A 117 15.58 -7.78 21.91
N ILE A 118 14.67 -8.75 21.90
CA ILE A 118 14.18 -9.41 23.12
C ILE A 118 14.36 -10.91 22.94
#